data_AF-A0A0T6W156-F1
#
_entry.id   AF-A0A0T6W156-F1
#
_cell.length_a   1.000
_cell.length_b   1.000
_cell.length_c   1.000
_cell.angle_alpha   90.00
_cell.angle_beta   90.00
_cell.angle_gamma   90.00
#
_symmetry.space_group_name_H-M   'P 1'
#
loop_
_entity.id
_entity.type
_entity.pdbx_description
1 polymer ?
#
loop_
_entity_poly.entity_id
_entity_poly.type
_entity_poly.pdbx_seq_one_letter_code
_entity_poly.pdbx_strand_id
1 'polypeptide(L)'
;MNDRNMHEQKVVGSRLAMFKKLNVCVGVIAIGLWSSLAGAVTLEDVSFTSLPGEGLEVTMKFDGAPPEPKGYTIERPARIAVDLSDTTSGLNQRSIPLGSGNAQSLTVVETKDRTRLIFNLVELVPHETVRNNNSLVMTIGGGGSAPVASSRPAQPQSAPVASTSSSNALADVDFRRGKDGEGRVIVDLGSTKAAVNLTELGGRIRLTMPDLEVPANLRRRLDVSDFATPVTRIDTFVEDGNAVIEIRPEGDYDYIAYQSGREFTVSVEELSQEEAEIRREEKFPYTGEKLSLNFQDIEVRSVLQLIADFTGLNLVASDTVGGSITLRLQNVPWDQALDLILKTKGLDKRQIGNVLLVAPADEIAAREKLELETSKQIAELAPVRLDIIQVNYAKAADVVALIQADEELISSRGFVSSDARTNTISVRETADKLEEIRRLVTTWDVPVRQVSIEARIVRAQTNVAEDIGVRWGGAAYNVDGDDVVTIGGSLGTLQEARDAAGGGSYHFLPGCLGC
;
A
#
# COMPACT_ATOMS: atom_id res chain seq x y z
N MET A 1 12.93 -5.39 -87.66
CA MET A 1 12.94 -6.62 -88.47
C MET A 1 12.30 -7.73 -87.67
N ASN A 2 11.29 -8.38 -88.26
CA ASN A 2 10.94 -9.82 -88.21
C ASN A 2 11.04 -10.56 -86.86
N ASP A 3 10.12 -11.40 -86.44
CA ASP A 3 8.98 -12.11 -87.05
C ASP A 3 8.11 -12.58 -85.87
N ARG A 4 6.80 -12.30 -85.83
CA ARG A 4 5.67 -13.05 -86.43
C ARG A 4 5.23 -14.30 -85.66
N ASN A 5 3.92 -14.25 -85.37
CA ASN A 5 2.93 -15.34 -85.41
C ASN A 5 2.91 -16.33 -84.25
N MET A 6 1.78 -16.92 -83.86
CA MET A 6 0.31 -16.75 -84.00
C MET A 6 -0.25 -17.96 -83.22
N HIS A 7 -1.54 -17.91 -82.88
CA HIS A 7 -2.48 -19.01 -82.55
C HIS A 7 -3.10 -18.81 -81.16
N GLU A 8 -4.39 -19.03 -80.93
CA GLU A 8 -5.59 -19.16 -81.76
C GLU A 8 -6.77 -19.11 -80.76
N GLN A 9 -7.96 -18.88 -81.30
CA GLN A 9 -9.26 -18.72 -80.66
C GLN A 9 -9.64 -19.77 -79.58
N LYS A 10 -10.46 -19.38 -78.59
CA LYS A 10 -11.89 -19.78 -78.51
C LYS A 10 -12.64 -19.27 -77.26
N VAL A 11 -13.71 -18.52 -77.54
CA VAL A 11 -15.11 -18.72 -77.10
C VAL A 11 -15.47 -18.68 -75.60
N VAL A 12 -16.02 -17.53 -75.22
CA VAL A 12 -17.28 -17.27 -74.47
C VAL A 12 -18.05 -18.48 -73.91
N GLY A 13 -18.30 -18.49 -72.59
CA GLY A 13 -19.40 -19.26 -72.01
C GLY A 13 -19.46 -19.24 -70.48
N SER A 14 -20.58 -18.76 -69.94
CA SER A 14 -21.04 -18.85 -68.54
C SER A 14 -20.64 -17.73 -67.56
N ARG A 15 -21.08 -16.50 -67.87
CA ARG A 15 -21.40 -15.46 -66.88
C ARG A 15 -22.88 -15.57 -66.49
N LEU A 16 -23.28 -16.48 -65.60
CA LEU A 16 -24.60 -16.38 -64.93
C LEU A 16 -24.76 -17.33 -63.74
N ALA A 17 -23.76 -17.42 -62.85
CA ALA A 17 -23.91 -18.16 -61.59
C ALA A 17 -23.06 -17.61 -60.43
N MET A 18 -22.67 -16.33 -60.46
CA MET A 18 -21.86 -15.73 -59.39
C MET A 18 -22.36 -14.37 -58.89
N PHE A 19 -23.61 -13.99 -59.17
CA PHE A 19 -24.23 -12.75 -58.68
C PHE A 19 -25.28 -12.95 -57.57
N LYS A 20 -25.26 -14.11 -56.89
CA LYS A 20 -26.11 -14.37 -55.70
C LYS A 20 -25.35 -14.76 -54.43
N LYS A 21 -24.01 -14.71 -54.44
CA LYS A 21 -23.17 -14.99 -53.25
C LYS A 21 -22.26 -13.82 -52.83
N LEU A 22 -22.47 -12.64 -53.39
CA LEU A 22 -21.73 -11.43 -53.04
C LEU A 22 -22.69 -10.32 -52.56
N ASN A 23 -23.63 -10.69 -51.68
CA ASN A 23 -24.41 -9.73 -50.87
C ASN A 23 -24.67 -10.27 -49.45
N VAL A 24 -24.05 -11.40 -49.08
CA VAL A 24 -24.21 -12.03 -47.76
C VAL A 24 -22.93 -11.90 -46.91
N CYS A 25 -21.77 -11.59 -47.50
CA CYS A 25 -20.51 -11.44 -46.75
C CYS A 25 -20.18 -9.99 -46.33
N VAL A 26 -20.91 -8.98 -46.81
CA VAL A 26 -20.74 -7.58 -46.36
C VAL A 26 -21.63 -7.26 -45.14
N GLY A 27 -22.66 -8.06 -44.87
CA GLY A 27 -23.51 -7.94 -43.67
C GLY A 27 -22.98 -8.66 -42.43
N VAL A 28 -22.00 -9.58 -42.56
CA VAL A 28 -21.49 -10.41 -41.45
C VAL A 28 -20.18 -9.88 -40.87
N ILE A 29 -19.46 -9.00 -41.59
CA ILE A 29 -18.25 -8.32 -41.06
C ILE A 29 -18.61 -7.05 -40.28
N ALA A 30 -19.85 -6.55 -40.38
CA ALA A 30 -20.34 -5.38 -39.64
C ALA A 30 -20.95 -5.69 -38.26
N ILE A 31 -21.02 -6.97 -37.84
CA ILE A 31 -21.59 -7.38 -36.54
C ILE A 31 -20.51 -7.92 -35.57
N GLY A 32 -19.24 -8.00 -36.01
CA GLY A 32 -18.12 -8.49 -35.19
C GLY A 32 -17.32 -7.41 -34.44
N LEU A 33 -17.74 -6.14 -34.48
CA LEU A 33 -17.04 -5.00 -33.88
C LEU A 33 -17.99 -4.19 -32.99
N TRP A 34 -18.61 -4.86 -32.02
CA TRP A 34 -19.11 -4.22 -30.80
C TRP A 34 -18.46 -4.88 -29.58
N SER A 35 -17.13 -4.94 -29.59
CA SER A 35 -16.39 -4.93 -28.33
C SER A 35 -16.53 -3.52 -27.78
N SER A 36 -17.34 -3.35 -26.74
CA SER A 36 -17.38 -2.13 -25.96
C SER A 36 -15.95 -1.75 -25.57
N LEU A 37 -15.42 -0.66 -26.13
CA LEU A 37 -14.31 0.05 -25.54
C LEU A 37 -14.79 0.50 -24.16
N ALA A 38 -14.38 -0.20 -23.10
CA ALA A 38 -14.50 0.29 -21.75
C ALA A 38 -13.56 1.50 -21.66
N GLY A 39 -14.11 2.70 -21.85
CA GLY A 39 -13.39 3.94 -21.59
C GLY A 39 -13.14 4.08 -20.08
N ALA A 40 -12.03 4.70 -19.72
CA ALA A 40 -11.76 5.03 -18.33
C ALA A 40 -12.88 5.95 -17.82
N VAL A 41 -13.54 5.56 -16.73
CA VAL A 41 -14.68 6.28 -16.14
C VAL A 41 -14.12 7.37 -15.23
N THR A 42 -14.67 8.57 -15.26
CA THR A 42 -14.20 9.69 -14.42
C THR A 42 -15.11 9.86 -13.20
N LEU A 43 -14.50 9.98 -12.01
CA LEU A 43 -15.19 10.33 -10.77
C LEU A 43 -15.38 11.86 -10.73
N GLU A 44 -16.61 12.32 -10.96
CA GLU A 44 -16.92 13.74 -11.12
C GLU A 44 -17.18 14.46 -9.79
N ASP A 45 -17.86 13.78 -8.86
CA ASP A 45 -18.38 14.41 -7.64
C ASP A 45 -18.47 13.40 -6.49
N VAL A 46 -18.24 13.88 -5.27
CA VAL A 46 -18.44 13.11 -4.03
C VAL A 46 -19.23 13.96 -3.05
N SER A 47 -20.36 13.41 -2.61
CA SER A 47 -21.25 14.02 -1.62
C SER A 47 -21.50 13.04 -0.48
N PHE A 48 -21.85 13.55 0.70
CA PHE A 48 -22.12 12.71 1.87
C PHE A 48 -23.32 13.22 2.67
N THR A 49 -24.02 12.30 3.32
CA THR A 49 -25.18 12.58 4.17
C THR A 49 -25.05 11.76 5.46
N SER A 50 -25.21 12.41 6.62
CA SER A 50 -25.21 11.72 7.91
C SER A 50 -26.53 10.96 8.11
N LEU A 51 -26.43 9.71 8.55
CA LEU A 51 -27.54 8.83 8.91
C LEU A 51 -27.71 8.78 10.45
N PRO A 52 -28.87 8.36 10.97
CA PRO A 52 -29.05 8.08 12.39
C PRO A 52 -28.05 7.04 12.92
N GLY A 53 -27.70 7.13 14.20
CA GLY A 53 -26.79 6.16 14.83
C GLY A 53 -25.34 6.24 14.34
N GLU A 54 -24.83 7.46 14.12
CA GLU A 54 -23.47 7.76 13.64
C GLU A 54 -23.12 7.15 12.27
N GLY A 55 -24.12 6.72 11.51
CA GLY A 55 -23.93 6.26 10.13
C GLY A 55 -23.62 7.40 9.16
N LEU A 56 -22.96 7.08 8.07
CA LEU A 56 -22.65 7.99 6.97
C LEU A 56 -22.95 7.32 5.64
N GLU A 57 -23.68 8.01 4.77
CA GLU A 57 -23.83 7.62 3.37
C GLU A 57 -22.97 8.53 2.50
N VAL A 58 -22.06 7.94 1.73
CA VAL A 58 -21.20 8.64 0.77
C VAL A 58 -21.64 8.27 -0.65
N THR A 59 -22.08 9.26 -1.41
CA THR A 59 -22.49 9.10 -2.81
C THR A 59 -21.41 9.65 -3.74
N MET A 60 -20.86 8.77 -4.56
CA MET A 60 -19.83 9.06 -5.57
C MET A 60 -20.49 9.03 -6.96
N LYS A 61 -20.35 10.09 -7.74
CA LYS A 61 -20.94 10.21 -9.09
C LYS A 61 -19.87 10.11 -10.16
N PHE A 62 -20.22 9.42 -11.24
CA PHE A 62 -19.35 9.13 -12.36
C PHE A 62 -19.98 9.55 -13.68
N ASP A 63 -19.15 9.83 -14.68
CA ASP A 63 -19.56 10.12 -16.06
C ASP A 63 -20.06 8.88 -16.83
N GLY A 64 -19.78 7.68 -16.31
CA GLY A 64 -20.22 6.39 -16.82
C GLY A 64 -20.61 5.41 -15.71
N ALA A 65 -20.96 4.18 -16.09
CA ALA A 65 -21.24 3.11 -15.12
C ALA A 65 -19.94 2.76 -14.36
N PRO A 66 -19.88 2.89 -13.03
CA PRO A 66 -18.65 2.67 -12.30
C PRO A 66 -18.24 1.18 -12.30
N PRO A 67 -16.92 0.90 -12.29
CA PRO A 67 -16.40 -0.45 -12.18
C PRO A 67 -16.77 -1.09 -10.83
N GLU A 68 -16.61 -2.41 -10.73
CA GLU A 68 -16.88 -3.13 -9.50
C GLU A 68 -15.85 -2.74 -8.41
N PRO A 69 -16.29 -2.24 -7.24
CA PRO A 69 -15.37 -1.81 -6.19
C PRO A 69 -14.66 -2.99 -5.55
N LYS A 70 -13.34 -2.89 -5.39
CA LYS A 70 -12.54 -3.85 -4.63
C LYS A 70 -12.08 -3.21 -3.33
N GLY A 71 -12.63 -3.68 -2.21
CA GLY A 71 -12.35 -3.13 -0.89
C GLY A 71 -11.31 -3.91 -0.09
N TYR A 72 -10.56 -3.21 0.74
CA TYR A 72 -9.93 -3.80 1.92
C TYR A 72 -10.06 -2.84 3.11
N THR A 73 -10.15 -3.39 4.32
CA THR A 73 -10.22 -2.61 5.55
C THR A 73 -8.95 -2.80 6.36
N ILE A 74 -8.54 -1.78 7.10
CA ILE A 74 -7.45 -1.81 8.07
C ILE A 74 -8.04 -1.42 9.41
N GLU A 75 -7.70 -2.12 10.48
CA GLU A 75 -8.24 -1.82 11.82
C GLU A 75 -7.41 -0.77 12.57
N ARG A 76 -6.07 -0.77 12.43
CA ARG A 76 -5.16 0.15 13.13
C ARG A 76 -4.17 0.80 12.16
N PRO A 77 -4.32 2.10 11.84
CA PRO A 77 -5.50 2.95 12.11
C PRO A 77 -6.73 2.51 11.30
N ALA A 78 -7.93 2.76 11.82
CA ALA A 78 -9.17 2.33 11.20
C ALA A 78 -9.38 3.00 9.83
N ARG A 79 -9.36 2.21 8.76
CA ARG A 79 -9.49 2.69 7.38
C ARG A 79 -10.29 1.72 6.53
N ILE A 80 -11.11 2.26 5.63
CA ILE A 80 -11.72 1.50 4.53
C ILE A 80 -11.08 2.00 3.23
N ALA A 81 -10.45 1.13 2.47
CA ALA A 81 -9.88 1.45 1.17
C ALA A 81 -10.69 0.76 0.07
N VAL A 82 -11.15 1.53 -0.91
CA VAL A 82 -11.91 1.04 -2.08
C VAL A 82 -11.14 1.35 -3.34
N ASP A 83 -10.74 0.32 -4.07
CA ASP A 83 -10.07 0.42 -5.36
C ASP A 83 -11.09 0.33 -6.50
N LEU A 84 -11.04 1.31 -7.40
CA LEU A 84 -11.80 1.36 -8.65
C LEU A 84 -10.81 1.26 -9.82
N SER A 85 -10.87 0.15 -10.56
CA SER A 85 -10.04 -0.08 -11.75
C SER A 85 -10.46 0.81 -12.91
N ASP A 86 -9.51 1.25 -13.74
CA ASP A 86 -9.80 2.05 -14.95
C ASP A 86 -10.66 3.30 -14.66
N THR A 87 -10.44 3.91 -13.49
CA THR A 87 -11.16 5.11 -13.04
C THR A 87 -10.16 6.24 -12.81
N THR A 88 -10.46 7.45 -13.29
CA THR A 88 -9.66 8.66 -13.03
C THR A 88 -10.42 9.61 -12.10
N SER A 89 -9.70 10.47 -11.37
CA SER A 89 -10.31 11.42 -10.43
C SER A 89 -10.52 12.79 -11.10
N GLY A 90 -11.78 13.16 -11.36
CA GLY A 90 -12.18 14.50 -11.81
C GLY A 90 -12.37 15.51 -10.67
N LEU A 91 -12.13 15.10 -9.41
CA LEU A 91 -12.35 15.93 -8.23
C LEU A 91 -11.32 17.07 -8.10
N ASN A 92 -11.78 18.23 -7.64
CA ASN A 92 -10.94 19.41 -7.40
C ASN A 92 -10.01 19.26 -6.18
N GLN A 93 -10.33 18.35 -5.26
CA GLN A 93 -9.58 18.14 -4.03
C GLN A 93 -9.33 16.65 -3.82
N ARG A 94 -8.12 16.32 -3.37
CA ARG A 94 -7.71 14.93 -3.07
C ARG A 94 -8.11 14.48 -1.68
N SER A 95 -8.48 15.40 -0.78
CA SER A 95 -8.89 15.10 0.59
C SER A 95 -10.17 15.86 0.90
N ILE A 96 -11.22 15.13 1.27
CA ILE A 96 -12.56 15.65 1.54
C ILE A 96 -12.88 15.34 3.01
N PRO A 97 -13.10 16.34 3.87
CA PRO A 97 -13.57 16.09 5.23
C PRO A 97 -15.03 15.60 5.20
N LEU A 98 -15.33 14.51 5.89
CA LEU A 98 -16.65 13.86 5.88
C LEU A 98 -17.53 14.26 7.08
N GLY A 99 -17.02 15.11 7.98
CA GLY A 99 -17.74 15.65 9.14
C GLY A 99 -17.19 15.15 10.49
N SER A 100 -17.99 15.31 11.55
CA SER A 100 -17.59 15.06 12.95
C SER A 100 -18.08 13.72 13.53
N GLY A 101 -18.34 12.72 12.67
CA GLY A 101 -18.75 11.38 13.09
C GLY A 101 -17.59 10.37 13.09
N ASN A 102 -17.90 9.07 13.05
CA ASN A 102 -16.87 8.03 12.96
C ASN A 102 -15.98 8.17 11.71
N ALA A 103 -16.55 8.55 10.56
CA ALA A 103 -15.80 8.84 9.34
C ALA A 103 -15.30 10.29 9.31
N GLN A 104 -13.98 10.45 9.39
CA GLN A 104 -13.30 11.75 9.50
C GLN A 104 -13.04 12.38 8.13
N SER A 105 -12.49 11.61 7.18
CA SER A 105 -12.11 12.12 5.87
C SER A 105 -12.06 11.02 4.80
N LEU A 106 -12.21 11.43 3.54
CA LEU A 106 -11.97 10.64 2.35
C LEU A 106 -10.73 11.18 1.63
N THR A 107 -9.74 10.34 1.38
CA THR A 107 -8.57 10.63 0.54
C THR A 107 -8.65 9.86 -0.77
N VAL A 108 -8.43 10.57 -1.89
CA VAL A 108 -8.45 10.02 -3.24
C VAL A 108 -7.03 9.97 -3.79
N VAL A 109 -6.58 8.77 -4.14
CA VAL A 109 -5.24 8.50 -4.70
C VAL A 109 -5.40 7.88 -6.07
N GLU A 110 -4.98 8.61 -7.11
CA GLU A 110 -5.02 8.15 -8.49
C GLU A 110 -3.67 7.56 -8.92
N THR A 111 -3.72 6.44 -9.64
CA THR A 111 -2.59 5.80 -10.30
C THR A 111 -2.95 5.52 -11.76
N LYS A 112 -2.00 5.05 -12.57
CA LYS A 112 -2.24 4.78 -14.01
C LYS A 112 -3.36 3.76 -14.26
N ASP A 113 -3.60 2.83 -13.33
CA ASP A 113 -4.48 1.68 -13.55
C ASP A 113 -5.71 1.65 -12.61
N ARG A 114 -5.74 2.51 -11.58
CA ARG A 114 -6.82 2.55 -10.58
C ARG A 114 -6.88 3.87 -9.81
N THR A 115 -8.08 4.21 -9.37
CA THR A 115 -8.32 5.22 -8.32
C THR A 115 -8.64 4.53 -7.01
N ARG A 116 -7.91 4.86 -5.94
CA ARG A 116 -8.11 4.35 -4.59
C ARG A 116 -8.75 5.43 -3.72
N LEU A 117 -9.85 5.06 -3.07
CA LEU A 117 -10.61 5.88 -2.14
C LEU A 117 -10.35 5.37 -0.72
N ILE A 118 -9.78 6.21 0.15
CA ILE A 118 -9.39 5.84 1.51
C ILE A 118 -10.23 6.64 2.49
N PHE A 119 -11.11 5.95 3.22
CA PHE A 119 -11.94 6.52 4.27
C PHE A 119 -11.21 6.35 5.61
N ASN A 120 -10.85 7.45 6.27
CA ASN A 120 -10.24 7.45 7.59
C ASN A 120 -11.33 7.47 8.65
N LEU A 121 -11.28 6.52 9.59
CA LEU A 121 -12.27 6.28 10.62
C LEU A 121 -11.66 6.42 12.02
N VAL A 122 -12.51 6.69 13.02
CA VAL A 122 -12.12 6.56 14.44
C VAL A 122 -12.08 5.09 14.84
N GLU A 123 -13.11 4.33 14.46
CA GLU A 123 -13.23 2.89 14.68
C GLU A 123 -13.80 2.17 13.45
N LEU A 124 -13.41 0.91 13.25
CA LEU A 124 -13.87 0.14 12.10
C LEU A 124 -15.33 -0.30 12.31
N VAL A 125 -16.21 0.13 11.41
CA VAL A 125 -17.65 -0.20 11.45
C VAL A 125 -18.09 -0.95 10.19
N PRO A 126 -19.21 -1.70 10.23
CA PRO A 126 -19.78 -2.33 9.06
C PRO A 126 -20.01 -1.32 7.94
N HIS A 127 -19.74 -1.73 6.70
CA HIS A 127 -19.95 -0.91 5.53
C HIS A 127 -20.50 -1.74 4.36
N GLU A 128 -21.22 -1.09 3.46
CA GLU A 128 -21.74 -1.69 2.24
C GLU A 128 -21.57 -0.73 1.07
N THR A 129 -21.20 -1.26 -0.08
CA THR A 129 -21.12 -0.49 -1.34
C THR A 129 -22.18 -0.99 -2.31
N VAL A 130 -23.06 -0.10 -2.76
CA VAL A 130 -24.12 -0.39 -3.72
C VAL A 130 -23.90 0.45 -4.98
N ARG A 131 -23.84 -0.20 -6.14
CA ARG A 131 -23.81 0.49 -7.43
C ARG A 131 -25.24 0.84 -7.86
N ASN A 132 -25.47 2.11 -8.18
CA ASN A 132 -26.74 2.60 -8.69
C ASN A 132 -26.52 3.44 -9.95
N ASN A 133 -26.83 2.89 -11.13
CA ASN A 133 -26.62 3.54 -12.42
C ASN A 133 -25.19 4.08 -12.59
N ASN A 134 -25.02 5.40 -12.62
CA ASN A 134 -23.76 6.14 -12.72
C ASN A 134 -23.20 6.59 -11.36
N SER A 135 -23.66 5.98 -10.26
CA SER A 135 -23.22 6.31 -8.91
C SER A 135 -22.83 5.07 -8.13
N LEU A 136 -21.87 5.25 -7.23
CA LEU A 136 -21.50 4.28 -6.22
C LEU A 136 -21.87 4.89 -4.86
N VAL A 137 -22.75 4.23 -4.13
CA VAL A 137 -23.16 4.64 -2.79
C VAL A 137 -22.48 3.73 -1.80
N MET A 138 -21.75 4.30 -0.85
CA MET A 138 -21.16 3.57 0.26
C MET A 138 -21.79 4.00 1.58
N THR A 139 -22.39 3.05 2.28
CA THR A 139 -22.92 3.25 3.62
C THR A 139 -21.88 2.76 4.62
N ILE A 140 -21.48 3.62 5.56
CA ILE A 140 -20.52 3.33 6.63
C ILE A 140 -21.26 3.48 7.97
N GLY A 141 -21.39 2.41 8.75
CA GLY A 141 -22.20 2.39 9.98
C GLY A 141 -23.71 2.38 9.72
N GLY A 142 -24.52 2.47 10.78
CA GLY A 142 -25.99 2.56 10.66
C GLY A 142 -26.74 1.22 10.59
N GLY A 143 -26.27 0.18 11.28
CA GLY A 143 -26.99 -1.09 11.40
C GLY A 143 -28.32 -0.94 12.16
N GLY A 144 -29.43 -0.78 11.44
CA GLY A 144 -30.77 -0.68 12.04
C GLY A 144 -31.91 -1.04 11.08
N SER A 145 -32.28 -2.33 11.09
CA SER A 145 -33.60 -2.89 10.71
C SER A 145 -34.04 -2.77 9.24
N ALA A 146 -33.87 -3.86 8.47
CA ALA A 146 -34.75 -4.11 7.34
C ALA A 146 -36.19 -4.36 7.86
N PRO A 147 -37.23 -3.76 7.28
CA PRO A 147 -38.60 -3.98 7.73
C PRO A 147 -39.03 -5.43 7.47
N VAL A 148 -39.42 -6.12 8.54
CA VAL A 148 -40.07 -7.42 8.48
C VAL A 148 -41.45 -7.23 7.83
N ALA A 149 -41.53 -7.48 6.53
CA ALA A 149 -42.80 -7.61 5.83
C ALA A 149 -43.49 -8.89 6.30
N SER A 150 -44.57 -8.74 7.06
CA SER A 150 -45.48 -9.81 7.46
C SER A 150 -46.13 -10.43 6.22
N SER A 151 -45.70 -11.64 5.84
CA SER A 151 -46.41 -12.48 4.87
C SER A 151 -47.21 -13.59 5.58
N ARG A 152 -48.47 -13.70 5.16
CA ARG A 152 -49.53 -14.59 5.61
C ARG A 152 -49.22 -16.06 5.26
N PRO A 153 -49.64 -17.06 6.07
CA PRO A 153 -49.26 -18.45 5.82
C PRO A 153 -50.05 -19.06 4.66
N ALA A 154 -49.34 -19.70 3.73
CA ALA A 154 -49.88 -20.64 2.77
C ALA A 154 -49.30 -22.05 3.04
N GLN A 155 -50.17 -23.06 2.93
CA GLN A 155 -49.94 -24.47 3.24
C GLN A 155 -48.92 -25.16 2.32
N PRO A 156 -48.35 -26.31 2.76
CA PRO A 156 -47.13 -26.89 2.19
C PRO A 156 -47.38 -27.80 0.99
N GLN A 157 -46.56 -27.63 -0.06
CA GLN A 157 -46.31 -28.66 -1.06
C GLN A 157 -44.83 -29.01 -1.07
N SER A 158 -44.56 -30.29 -0.84
CA SER A 158 -43.26 -30.94 -0.76
C SER A 158 -42.75 -31.36 -2.14
N ALA A 159 -41.59 -30.83 -2.52
CA ALA A 159 -40.66 -31.41 -3.49
C ALA A 159 -39.22 -31.12 -3.00
N PRO A 160 -38.25 -32.03 -3.23
CA PRO A 160 -36.96 -31.98 -2.55
C PRO A 160 -36.09 -30.90 -3.19
N VAL A 161 -35.86 -29.82 -2.45
CA VAL A 161 -34.87 -28.81 -2.82
C VAL A 161 -33.60 -29.20 -2.09
N ALA A 162 -32.57 -29.59 -2.84
CA ALA A 162 -31.21 -29.64 -2.32
C ALA A 162 -30.87 -28.24 -1.81
N SER A 163 -30.86 -28.08 -0.49
CA SER A 163 -30.47 -26.87 0.18
C SER A 163 -28.95 -26.73 0.10
N THR A 164 -28.45 -26.10 -0.96
CA THR A 164 -27.23 -25.28 -0.83
C THR A 164 -27.60 -24.04 -0.03
N SER A 165 -27.86 -24.23 1.28
CA SER A 165 -27.63 -23.16 2.24
C SER A 165 -26.14 -22.91 2.19
N SER A 166 -25.71 -21.77 1.66
CA SER A 166 -24.38 -21.25 1.94
C SER A 166 -24.28 -21.08 3.45
N SER A 167 -23.79 -22.11 4.14
CA SER A 167 -23.56 -22.08 5.58
C SER A 167 -22.63 -20.90 5.86
N ASN A 168 -23.09 -19.93 6.67
CA ASN A 168 -22.26 -18.83 7.14
C ASN A 168 -21.27 -19.40 8.16
N ALA A 169 -20.26 -20.09 7.65
CA ALA A 169 -19.30 -20.87 8.41
C ALA A 169 -17.89 -20.47 8.02
N LEU A 170 -17.00 -20.50 9.00
CA LEU A 170 -15.58 -20.26 8.83
C LEU A 170 -15.00 -21.29 7.85
N ALA A 171 -14.33 -20.83 6.80
CA ALA A 171 -13.85 -21.68 5.72
C ALA A 171 -12.46 -22.26 6.04
N ASP A 172 -11.54 -21.45 6.56
CA ASP A 172 -10.19 -21.90 6.93
C ASP A 172 -9.50 -20.96 7.92
N VAL A 173 -8.49 -21.50 8.61
CA VAL A 173 -7.53 -20.73 9.44
C VAL A 173 -6.13 -21.28 9.17
N ASP A 174 -5.30 -20.46 8.55
CA ASP A 174 -3.92 -20.78 8.15
C ASP A 174 -2.93 -19.86 8.88
N PHE A 175 -1.67 -20.30 8.96
CA PHE A 175 -0.57 -19.53 9.51
C PHE A 175 0.64 -19.56 8.59
N ARG A 176 1.25 -18.41 8.36
CA ARG A 176 2.45 -18.29 7.54
C ARG A 176 3.46 -17.35 8.16
N ARG A 177 4.72 -17.77 8.13
CA ARG A 177 5.86 -16.87 8.35
C ARG A 177 6.03 -15.96 7.13
N GLY A 178 6.16 -14.66 7.38
CA GLY A 178 6.50 -13.69 6.37
C GLY A 178 8.01 -13.57 6.13
N LYS A 179 8.42 -12.58 5.33
CA LYS A 179 9.83 -12.45 4.91
C LYS A 179 10.69 -11.75 5.96
N ASP A 180 10.07 -10.88 6.74
CA ASP A 180 10.70 -10.03 7.74
C ASP A 180 10.62 -10.66 9.14
N GLY A 181 10.11 -11.88 9.24
CA GLY A 181 9.96 -12.64 10.49
C GLY A 181 8.57 -12.49 11.12
N GLU A 182 7.65 -11.78 10.45
CA GLU A 182 6.29 -11.57 10.90
C GLU A 182 5.46 -12.88 10.88
N GLY A 183 4.59 -13.05 11.87
CA GLY A 183 3.62 -14.13 11.92
C GLY A 183 2.30 -13.68 11.33
N ARG A 184 1.92 -14.23 10.17
CA ARG A 184 0.64 -13.91 9.51
C ARG A 184 -0.38 -15.00 9.77
N VAL A 185 -1.44 -14.64 10.49
CA VAL A 185 -2.64 -15.47 10.68
C VAL A 185 -3.65 -15.09 9.62
N ILE A 186 -4.02 -16.05 8.77
CA ILE A 186 -4.90 -15.84 7.62
C ILE A 186 -6.20 -16.60 7.89
N VAL A 187 -7.30 -15.87 7.96
CA VAL A 187 -8.62 -16.40 8.30
C VAL A 187 -9.54 -16.24 7.10
N ASP A 188 -9.98 -17.34 6.49
CA ASP A 188 -11.02 -17.30 5.45
C ASP A 188 -12.40 -17.32 6.13
N LEU A 189 -13.06 -16.17 6.13
CA LEU A 189 -14.35 -15.94 6.76
C LEU A 189 -15.51 -16.63 6.02
N GLY A 190 -15.27 -17.23 4.84
CA GLY A 190 -16.28 -17.87 4.01
C GLY A 190 -17.18 -16.88 3.25
N SER A 191 -17.38 -15.67 3.78
CA SER A 191 -18.12 -14.58 3.13
C SER A 191 -17.44 -13.23 3.31
N THR A 192 -17.66 -12.32 2.36
CA THR A 192 -17.17 -10.93 2.44
C THR A 192 -18.01 -10.06 3.39
N LYS A 193 -19.14 -10.58 3.90
CA LYS A 193 -20.08 -9.88 4.79
C LYS A 193 -19.88 -10.21 6.26
N ALA A 194 -19.02 -11.17 6.59
CA ALA A 194 -18.72 -11.54 7.96
C ALA A 194 -18.03 -10.37 8.69
N ALA A 195 -18.57 -9.98 9.82
CA ALA A 195 -17.97 -8.98 10.69
C ALA A 195 -16.88 -9.63 11.56
N VAL A 196 -15.77 -8.93 11.78
CA VAL A 196 -14.69 -9.35 12.67
C VAL A 196 -14.47 -8.26 13.70
N ASN A 197 -14.72 -8.57 14.97
CA ASN A 197 -14.37 -7.72 16.09
C ASN A 197 -13.04 -8.19 16.67
N LEU A 198 -11.98 -7.41 16.46
CA LEU A 198 -10.67 -7.72 17.01
C LEU A 198 -10.44 -6.89 18.28
N THR A 199 -9.93 -7.55 19.31
CA THR A 199 -9.61 -6.92 20.59
C THR A 199 -8.28 -7.43 21.12
N GLU A 200 -7.53 -6.59 21.81
CA GLU A 200 -6.27 -6.95 22.44
C GLU A 200 -6.49 -7.00 23.95
N LEU A 201 -6.46 -8.20 24.54
CA LEU A 201 -6.75 -8.43 25.96
C LEU A 201 -5.64 -9.23 26.62
N GLY A 202 -4.92 -8.60 27.56
CA GLY A 202 -3.86 -9.24 28.33
C GLY A 202 -2.74 -9.83 27.46
N GLY A 203 -2.32 -9.09 26.43
CA GLY A 203 -1.27 -9.51 25.49
C GLY A 203 -1.71 -10.58 24.48
N ARG A 204 -3.02 -10.83 24.36
CA ARG A 204 -3.59 -11.75 23.36
C ARG A 204 -4.44 -10.99 22.37
N ILE A 205 -4.40 -11.40 21.12
CA ILE A 205 -5.21 -10.82 20.05
C ILE A 205 -6.40 -11.75 19.85
N ARG A 206 -7.61 -11.27 20.13
CA ARG A 206 -8.86 -12.03 20.09
C ARG A 206 -9.74 -11.51 18.97
N LEU A 207 -10.02 -12.36 17.99
CA LEU A 207 -10.95 -12.11 16.89
C LEU A 207 -12.27 -12.78 17.24
N THR A 208 -13.35 -12.00 17.30
CA THR A 208 -14.70 -12.48 17.56
C THR A 208 -15.55 -12.19 16.34
N MET A 209 -16.08 -13.25 15.71
CA MET A 209 -16.95 -13.16 14.55
C MET A 209 -18.37 -13.56 14.99
N PRO A 210 -19.31 -12.59 15.08
CA PRO A 210 -20.69 -12.89 15.43
C PRO A 210 -21.39 -13.68 14.33
N ASP A 211 -22.30 -14.57 14.73
CA ASP A 211 -23.15 -15.37 13.83
C ASP A 211 -22.39 -16.23 12.77
N LEU A 212 -21.11 -16.48 13.00
CA LEU A 212 -20.27 -17.33 12.15
C LEU A 212 -20.07 -18.70 12.81
N GLU A 213 -20.44 -19.77 12.12
CA GLU A 213 -20.25 -21.13 12.64
C GLU A 213 -18.81 -21.60 12.44
N VAL A 214 -18.23 -22.28 13.44
CA VAL A 214 -16.90 -22.93 13.29
C VAL A 214 -17.10 -24.43 13.02
N PRO A 215 -16.71 -24.94 11.83
CA PRO A 215 -16.68 -26.36 11.53
C PRO A 215 -15.81 -27.16 12.50
N ALA A 216 -16.20 -28.41 12.78
CA ALA A 216 -15.50 -29.24 13.78
C ALA A 216 -14.01 -29.46 13.47
N ASN A 217 -13.61 -29.48 12.19
CA ASN A 217 -12.22 -29.60 11.75
C ASN A 217 -11.38 -28.34 12.03
N LEU A 218 -12.00 -27.17 12.14
CA LEU A 218 -11.33 -25.91 12.46
C LEU A 218 -11.33 -25.61 13.96
N ARG A 219 -12.07 -26.35 14.79
CA ARG A 219 -12.03 -26.26 16.26
C ARG A 219 -10.79 -26.93 16.82
N ARG A 220 -9.63 -26.35 16.54
CA ARG A 220 -8.32 -26.90 16.91
C ARG A 220 -7.39 -25.80 17.40
N ARG A 221 -6.34 -26.26 18.05
CA ARG A 221 -5.19 -25.46 18.46
C ARG A 221 -4.06 -25.68 17.46
N LEU A 222 -3.51 -24.60 16.92
CA LEU A 222 -2.29 -24.60 16.12
C LEU A 222 -1.13 -24.13 16.99
N ASP A 223 -0.09 -24.95 17.05
CA ASP A 223 1.20 -24.58 17.65
C ASP A 223 2.14 -24.13 16.53
N VAL A 224 2.65 -22.91 16.64
CA VAL A 224 3.45 -22.26 15.59
C VAL A 224 4.79 -21.75 16.12
N SER A 225 5.22 -22.21 17.30
CA SER A 225 6.51 -21.84 17.90
C SER A 225 7.72 -22.11 17.01
N ASP A 226 7.67 -23.16 16.18
CA ASP A 226 8.79 -23.61 15.35
C ASP A 226 9.09 -22.68 14.17
N PHE A 227 8.17 -21.74 13.87
CA PHE A 227 8.30 -20.83 12.75
C PHE A 227 9.13 -19.58 13.06
N ALA A 228 9.66 -19.44 14.28
CA ALA A 228 10.48 -18.28 14.69
C ALA A 228 9.80 -16.95 14.34
N THR A 229 8.56 -16.82 14.81
CA THR A 229 7.71 -15.63 14.74
C THR A 229 7.24 -15.26 16.15
N PRO A 230 6.78 -14.02 16.39
CA PRO A 230 6.23 -13.62 17.69
C PRO A 230 5.01 -14.45 18.11
N VAL A 231 4.23 -14.96 17.14
CA VAL A 231 3.07 -15.81 17.42
C VAL A 231 3.54 -17.20 17.83
N THR A 232 3.08 -17.66 18.99
CA THR A 232 3.37 -19.01 19.51
C THR A 232 2.19 -19.96 19.34
N ARG A 233 0.96 -19.45 19.41
CA ARG A 233 -0.26 -20.28 19.38
C ARG A 233 -1.45 -19.58 18.76
N ILE A 234 -2.29 -20.35 18.08
CA ILE A 234 -3.58 -19.91 17.54
C ILE A 234 -4.65 -20.91 17.96
N ASP A 235 -5.63 -20.45 18.71
CA ASP A 235 -6.74 -21.26 19.22
C ASP A 235 -8.05 -20.84 18.56
N THR A 236 -8.71 -21.76 17.85
CA THR A 236 -10.01 -21.52 17.21
C THR A 236 -11.09 -22.32 17.93
N PHE A 237 -12.11 -21.63 18.46
CA PHE A 237 -13.20 -22.24 19.22
C PHE A 237 -14.51 -21.45 19.08
N VAL A 238 -15.57 -21.94 19.71
CA VAL A 238 -16.88 -21.27 19.77
C VAL A 238 -17.13 -20.83 21.20
N GLU A 239 -17.50 -19.58 21.40
CA GLU A 239 -17.85 -19.00 22.71
C GLU A 239 -19.12 -18.14 22.55
N ASP A 240 -20.12 -18.38 23.39
CA ASP A 240 -21.41 -17.69 23.34
C ASP A 240 -22.10 -17.70 21.96
N GLY A 241 -21.88 -18.75 21.17
CA GLY A 241 -22.42 -18.88 19.82
C GLY A 241 -21.61 -18.15 18.73
N ASN A 242 -20.55 -17.44 19.10
CA ASN A 242 -19.67 -16.72 18.17
C ASN A 242 -18.42 -17.55 17.86
N ALA A 243 -17.89 -17.42 16.64
CA ALA A 243 -16.57 -17.93 16.31
C ALA A 243 -15.50 -17.05 16.95
N VAL A 244 -14.58 -17.66 17.69
CA VAL A 244 -13.47 -16.96 18.36
C VAL A 244 -12.15 -17.57 17.91
N ILE A 245 -11.23 -16.69 17.50
CA ILE A 245 -9.83 -17.03 17.25
C ILE A 245 -8.97 -16.23 18.22
N GLU A 246 -8.25 -16.92 19.11
CA GLU A 246 -7.29 -16.33 20.04
C GLU A 246 -5.87 -16.58 19.51
N ILE A 247 -5.17 -15.49 19.18
CA ILE A 247 -3.76 -15.49 18.76
C ILE A 247 -2.93 -15.08 19.98
N ARG A 248 -1.92 -15.91 20.30
CA ARG A 248 -1.01 -15.68 21.43
C ARG A 248 0.39 -15.33 20.93
N PRO A 249 0.74 -14.04 20.92
CA PRO A 249 2.11 -13.60 20.74
C PRO A 249 2.94 -13.72 22.05
N GLU A 250 4.25 -13.71 21.90
CA GLU A 250 5.25 -13.63 22.97
C GLU A 250 6.14 -12.39 22.75
N GLY A 251 6.55 -11.74 23.83
CA GLY A 251 7.37 -10.51 23.78
C GLY A 251 6.57 -9.21 23.58
N ASP A 252 7.30 -8.13 23.31
CA ASP A 252 6.71 -6.87 22.84
C ASP A 252 6.46 -7.00 21.34
N TYR A 253 5.22 -6.76 20.91
CA TYR A 253 4.79 -6.96 19.53
C TYR A 253 3.96 -5.80 19.03
N ASP A 254 3.95 -5.63 17.72
CA ASP A 254 2.96 -4.87 17.00
C ASP A 254 2.12 -5.80 16.15
N TYR A 255 0.92 -5.36 15.79
CA TYR A 255 0.12 -6.09 14.82
C TYR A 255 -0.68 -5.16 13.91
N ILE A 256 -0.85 -5.62 12.67
CA ILE A 256 -1.69 -4.98 11.67
C ILE A 256 -2.72 -6.00 11.24
N ALA A 257 -3.99 -5.62 11.33
CA ALA A 257 -5.10 -6.43 10.86
C ALA A 257 -5.76 -5.77 9.66
N TYR A 258 -5.99 -6.56 8.61
CA TYR A 258 -6.69 -6.11 7.42
C TYR A 258 -7.55 -7.21 6.80
N GLN A 259 -8.66 -6.82 6.18
CA GLN A 259 -9.55 -7.73 5.45
C GLN A 259 -9.49 -7.44 3.96
N SER A 260 -9.26 -8.45 3.13
CA SER A 260 -9.38 -8.35 1.68
C SER A 260 -10.41 -9.37 1.17
N GLY A 261 -11.59 -8.87 0.81
CA GLY A 261 -12.72 -9.73 0.45
C GLY A 261 -13.14 -10.63 1.61
N ARG A 262 -12.96 -11.94 1.46
CA ARG A 262 -13.32 -12.96 2.47
C ARG A 262 -12.16 -13.33 3.41
N GLU A 263 -10.95 -12.87 3.10
CA GLU A 263 -9.74 -13.21 3.85
C GLU A 263 -9.43 -12.08 4.84
N PHE A 264 -9.35 -12.42 6.12
CA PHE A 264 -8.94 -11.54 7.20
C PHE A 264 -7.53 -11.94 7.66
N THR A 265 -6.56 -11.04 7.51
CA THR A 265 -5.17 -11.30 7.87
C THR A 265 -4.77 -10.47 9.08
N VAL A 266 -4.15 -11.12 10.07
CA VAL A 266 -3.46 -10.46 11.18
C VAL A 266 -1.98 -10.72 11.03
N SER A 267 -1.21 -9.67 10.77
CA SER A 267 0.25 -9.70 10.74
C SER A 267 0.77 -9.26 12.10
N VAL A 268 1.60 -10.09 12.74
CA VAL A 268 2.19 -9.79 14.05
C VAL A 268 3.70 -9.73 13.91
N GLU A 269 4.29 -8.62 14.35
CA GLU A 269 5.71 -8.28 14.22
C GLU A 269 6.32 -8.06 15.61
N GLU A 270 7.59 -8.44 15.79
CA GLU A 270 8.31 -8.18 17.04
C GLU A 270 8.74 -6.72 17.08
N LEU A 271 8.54 -6.04 18.20
CA LEU A 271 9.05 -4.69 18.40
C LEU A 271 10.41 -4.74 19.09
N SER A 272 11.33 -3.87 18.66
CA SER A 272 12.54 -3.63 19.45
C SER A 272 12.18 -2.97 20.80
N GLN A 273 13.06 -3.09 21.80
CA GLN A 273 12.82 -2.49 23.12
C GLN A 273 12.61 -0.97 23.04
N GLU A 274 13.35 -0.27 22.17
CA GLU A 274 13.20 1.18 21.98
C GLU A 274 11.86 1.53 21.34
N GLU A 275 11.43 0.80 20.31
CA GLU A 275 10.12 1.03 19.66
C GLU A 275 8.95 0.67 20.59
N ALA A 276 9.11 -0.38 21.40
CA ALA A 276 8.14 -0.76 22.42
C ALA A 276 8.01 0.30 23.51
N GLU A 277 9.12 0.94 23.92
CA GLU A 277 9.13 2.05 24.87
C GLU A 277 8.39 3.26 24.28
N ILE A 278 8.71 3.67 23.05
CA ILE A 278 8.04 4.76 22.34
C ILE A 278 6.53 4.49 22.21
N ARG A 279 6.13 3.28 21.79
CA ARG A 279 4.73 2.88 21.70
C ARG A 279 4.02 2.90 23.05
N ARG A 280 4.73 2.53 24.13
CA ARG A 280 4.20 2.54 25.49
C ARG A 280 4.02 3.97 25.99
N GLU A 281 4.96 4.86 25.68
CA GLU A 281 4.85 6.30 25.93
C GLU A 281 3.69 6.93 25.13
N GLU A 282 3.49 6.54 23.87
CA GLU A 282 2.34 7.02 23.07
C GLU A 282 1.00 6.53 23.64
N LYS A 283 0.92 5.25 24.05
CA LYS A 283 -0.31 4.62 24.57
C LYS A 283 -0.63 5.08 25.99
N PHE A 284 0.38 5.39 26.78
CA PHE A 284 0.29 5.92 28.14
C PHE A 284 1.32 7.03 28.33
N PRO A 285 0.98 8.29 28.01
CA PRO A 285 1.92 9.43 28.07
C PRO A 285 2.32 9.83 29.50
N TYR A 286 1.91 9.05 30.49
CA TYR A 286 2.09 9.32 31.91
C TYR A 286 2.97 8.22 32.52
N THR A 287 4.16 8.59 32.97
CA THR A 287 5.19 7.68 33.49
C THR A 287 5.44 7.87 34.98
N GLY A 288 4.75 8.82 35.62
CA GLY A 288 4.92 9.16 37.02
C GLY A 288 4.60 8.02 38.00
N GLU A 289 5.26 8.05 39.16
CA GLU A 289 4.93 7.19 40.30
C GLU A 289 3.44 7.31 40.67
N LYS A 290 2.83 6.17 41.00
CA LYS A 290 1.39 6.10 41.26
C LYS A 290 1.06 6.62 42.63
N LEU A 291 0.08 7.50 42.70
CA LEU A 291 -0.46 8.07 43.93
C LEU A 291 -1.95 7.72 44.10
N SER A 292 -2.37 7.70 45.36
CA SER A 292 -3.78 7.59 45.73
C SER A 292 -4.10 8.72 46.69
N LEU A 293 -5.01 9.59 46.29
CA LEU A 293 -5.35 10.82 47.01
C LEU A 293 -6.87 10.91 47.12
N ASN A 294 -7.36 11.39 48.26
CA ASN A 294 -8.77 11.62 48.47
C ASN A 294 -8.96 12.92 49.23
N PHE A 295 -9.38 13.96 48.52
CA PHE A 295 -9.62 15.27 49.08
C PHE A 295 -11.01 15.77 48.72
N GLN A 296 -11.62 16.45 49.69
CA GLN A 296 -12.88 17.15 49.52
C GLN A 296 -12.60 18.62 49.79
N ASP A 297 -12.97 19.47 48.84
CA ASP A 297 -12.87 20.93 48.95
C ASP A 297 -11.49 21.45 49.42
N ILE A 298 -10.42 20.91 48.85
CA ILE A 298 -9.05 21.34 49.16
C ILE A 298 -8.60 22.47 48.23
N GLU A 299 -7.84 23.44 48.72
CA GLU A 299 -7.26 24.48 47.88
C GLU A 299 -6.30 23.90 46.84
N VAL A 300 -6.42 24.35 45.59
CA VAL A 300 -5.60 23.87 44.47
C VAL A 300 -4.10 24.03 44.76
N ARG A 301 -3.70 25.15 45.36
CA ARG A 301 -2.29 25.40 45.76
C ARG A 301 -1.77 24.33 46.71
N SER A 302 -2.58 23.91 47.68
CA SER A 302 -2.20 22.88 48.65
C SER A 302 -2.04 21.50 48.00
N VAL A 303 -2.89 21.16 47.03
CA VAL A 303 -2.76 19.92 46.25
C VAL A 303 -1.51 19.94 45.38
N LEU A 304 -1.25 21.05 44.68
CA LEU A 304 -0.06 21.21 43.86
C LEU A 304 1.22 21.09 44.69
N GLN A 305 1.22 21.68 45.89
CA GLN A 305 2.33 21.55 46.83
C GLN A 305 2.55 20.10 47.26
N LEU A 306 1.49 19.36 47.59
CA LEU A 306 1.62 17.95 47.95
C LEU A 306 2.20 17.10 46.81
N ILE A 307 1.81 17.37 45.55
CA ILE A 307 2.37 16.68 44.38
C ILE A 307 3.85 17.06 44.21
N ALA A 308 4.20 18.32 44.40
CA ALA A 308 5.59 18.80 44.33
C ALA A 308 6.46 18.15 45.42
N ASP A 309 5.96 18.06 46.66
CA ASP A 309 6.63 17.42 47.79
C ASP A 309 6.83 15.91 47.55
N PHE A 310 5.83 15.24 46.95
CA PHE A 310 5.93 13.82 46.59
C PHE A 310 6.96 13.55 45.50
N THR A 311 7.06 14.45 44.51
CA THR A 311 7.96 14.30 43.35
C THR A 311 9.34 14.92 43.57
N GLY A 312 9.55 15.66 44.65
CA GLY A 312 10.78 16.40 44.93
C GLY A 312 11.00 17.64 44.03
N LEU A 313 9.97 18.09 43.33
CA LEU A 313 10.02 19.28 42.48
C LEU A 313 9.83 20.55 43.31
N ASN A 314 10.51 21.64 42.93
CA ASN A 314 10.26 22.94 43.56
C ASN A 314 9.06 23.60 42.87
N LEU A 315 8.00 23.92 43.62
CA LEU A 315 6.81 24.58 43.07
C LEU A 315 6.89 26.11 43.20
N VAL A 316 6.63 26.82 42.11
CA VAL A 316 6.36 28.26 42.09
C VAL A 316 4.95 28.46 41.52
N ALA A 317 4.00 28.85 42.37
CA ALA A 317 2.63 29.11 41.96
C ALA A 317 2.33 30.61 41.99
N SER A 318 1.81 31.17 40.89
CA SER A 318 1.38 32.58 40.83
C SER A 318 0.31 32.89 41.89
N ASP A 319 0.23 34.13 42.36
CA ASP A 319 -0.74 34.55 43.37
C ASP A 319 -2.19 34.40 42.89
N THR A 320 -2.38 34.42 41.57
CA THR A 320 -3.66 34.24 40.88
C THR A 320 -4.16 32.78 40.88
N VAL A 321 -3.31 31.82 41.25
CA VAL A 321 -3.71 30.41 41.39
C VAL A 321 -4.55 30.24 42.65
N GLY A 322 -5.85 30.05 42.47
CA GLY A 322 -6.82 29.90 43.55
C GLY A 322 -7.98 28.95 43.24
N GLY A 323 -8.90 28.82 44.20
CA GLY A 323 -10.06 27.94 44.12
C GLY A 323 -9.85 26.59 44.82
N SER A 324 -10.95 25.87 45.03
CA SER A 324 -10.95 24.55 45.68
C SER A 324 -11.32 23.44 44.71
N ILE A 325 -10.79 22.24 44.93
CA ILE A 325 -11.06 21.06 44.12
C ILE A 325 -11.42 19.88 45.01
N THR A 326 -12.34 19.05 44.55
CA THR A 326 -12.65 17.75 45.16
C THR A 326 -12.15 16.67 44.22
N LEU A 327 -11.27 15.79 44.70
CA LEU A 327 -10.65 14.75 43.89
C LEU A 327 -10.51 13.44 44.66
N ARG A 328 -10.78 12.33 43.98
CA ARG A 328 -10.53 10.98 44.48
C ARG A 328 -9.78 10.20 43.41
N LEU A 329 -8.50 9.97 43.67
CA LEU A 329 -7.58 9.24 42.80
C LEU A 329 -7.17 7.95 43.49
N GLN A 330 -7.14 6.86 42.73
CA GLN A 330 -6.70 5.55 43.21
C GLN A 330 -5.72 4.98 42.20
N ASN A 331 -4.48 4.77 42.61
CA ASN A 331 -3.43 4.19 41.78
C ASN A 331 -3.22 4.94 40.44
N VAL A 332 -3.22 6.26 40.49
CA VAL A 332 -3.08 7.14 39.31
C VAL A 332 -1.66 7.73 39.29
N PRO A 333 -0.92 7.69 38.16
CA PRO A 333 0.34 8.41 37.99
C PRO A 333 0.24 9.89 38.38
N TRP A 334 1.24 10.42 39.10
CA TRP A 334 1.19 11.79 39.63
C TRP A 334 1.13 12.88 38.54
N ASP A 335 1.73 12.62 37.38
CA ASP A 335 1.75 13.50 36.22
C ASP A 335 0.39 13.56 35.52
N GLN A 336 -0.31 12.42 35.44
CA GLN A 336 -1.71 12.35 35.03
C GLN A 336 -2.61 13.10 36.03
N ALA A 337 -2.38 12.90 37.32
CA ALA A 337 -3.12 13.60 38.37
C ALA A 337 -2.92 15.12 38.29
N LEU A 338 -1.67 15.57 38.11
CA LEU A 338 -1.32 16.97 37.93
C LEU A 338 -2.01 17.56 36.70
N ASP A 339 -1.94 16.89 35.55
CA ASP A 339 -2.59 17.35 34.32
C ASP A 339 -4.11 17.47 34.47
N LEU A 340 -4.75 16.50 35.13
CA LEU A 340 -6.19 16.54 35.42
C LEU A 340 -6.56 17.77 36.27
N ILE A 341 -5.76 18.08 37.30
CA ILE A 341 -5.98 19.24 38.18
C ILE A 341 -5.83 20.53 37.39
N LEU A 342 -4.77 20.65 36.59
CA LEU A 342 -4.48 21.84 35.78
C LEU A 342 -5.61 22.11 34.77
N LYS A 343 -6.01 21.09 34.01
CA LYS A 343 -7.12 21.17 33.02
C LYS A 343 -8.45 21.55 33.66
N THR A 344 -8.78 20.94 34.80
CA THR A 344 -10.06 21.23 35.51
C THR A 344 -10.13 22.67 36.00
N LYS A 345 -8.99 23.31 36.28
CA LYS A 345 -8.90 24.67 36.83
C LYS A 345 -8.43 25.73 35.83
N GLY A 346 -8.21 25.36 34.57
CA GLY A 346 -7.72 26.30 33.54
C GLY A 346 -6.30 26.81 33.84
N LEU A 347 -5.52 26.03 34.57
CA LEU A 347 -4.13 26.33 34.88
C LEU A 347 -3.22 25.65 33.87
N ASP A 348 -2.01 26.19 33.75
CA ASP A 348 -0.96 25.61 32.92
C ASP A 348 0.35 25.52 33.73
N LYS A 349 1.28 24.68 33.26
CA LYS A 349 2.58 24.45 33.91
C LYS A 349 3.73 24.70 32.95
N ARG A 350 4.85 25.19 33.48
CA ARG A 350 6.16 25.20 32.81
C ARG A 350 7.19 24.59 33.73
N GLN A 351 7.91 23.60 33.24
CA GLN A 351 9.00 22.98 33.98
C GLN A 351 10.33 23.49 33.45
N ILE A 352 11.12 24.09 34.33
CA ILE A 352 12.45 24.60 34.02
C ILE A 352 13.41 23.85 34.96
N GLY A 353 13.98 22.77 34.46
CA GLY A 353 14.81 21.85 35.25
C GLY A 353 14.03 21.27 36.43
N ASN A 354 14.45 21.60 37.66
CA ASN A 354 13.84 21.13 38.91
C ASN A 354 12.78 22.08 39.49
N VAL A 355 12.36 23.10 38.74
CA VAL A 355 11.34 24.06 39.16
C VAL A 355 10.10 23.93 38.29
N LEU A 356 8.94 23.77 38.93
CA LEU A 356 7.62 23.72 38.34
C LEU A 356 6.92 25.06 38.56
N LEU A 357 6.79 25.85 37.50
CA LEU A 357 5.97 27.06 37.48
C LEU A 357 4.53 26.70 37.16
N VAL A 358 3.57 27.14 37.98
CA VAL A 358 2.13 26.97 37.73
C VAL A 358 1.44 28.32 37.81
N ALA A 359 0.67 28.66 36.78
CA ALA A 359 -0.14 29.88 36.73
C ALA A 359 -1.38 29.66 35.85
N PRO A 360 -2.36 30.59 35.84
CA PRO A 360 -3.45 30.54 34.87
C PRO A 360 -2.92 30.52 33.43
N ALA A 361 -3.57 29.73 32.58
CA ALA A 361 -3.11 29.54 31.19
C ALA A 361 -3.01 30.88 30.43
N ASP A 362 -3.94 31.79 30.67
CA ASP A 362 -3.95 33.12 30.05
C ASP A 362 -2.75 33.99 30.45
N GLU A 363 -2.29 33.89 31.71
CA GLU A 363 -1.16 34.65 32.22
C GLU A 363 0.16 34.16 31.60
N ILE A 364 0.32 32.83 31.50
CA ILE A 364 1.46 32.21 30.83
C ILE A 364 1.49 32.59 29.35
N ALA A 365 0.36 32.44 28.65
CA ALA A 365 0.27 32.77 27.23
C ALA A 365 0.59 34.25 26.95
N ALA A 366 0.10 35.16 27.80
CA ALA A 366 0.40 36.59 27.67
C ALA A 366 1.88 36.90 27.86
N ARG A 367 2.52 36.28 28.86
CA ARG A 367 3.95 36.45 29.14
C ARG A 367 4.81 35.91 27.99
N GLU A 368 4.53 34.71 27.52
CA GLU A 368 5.26 34.09 26.41
C GLU A 368 5.14 34.91 25.12
N LYS A 369 3.93 35.42 24.83
CA LYS A 369 3.72 36.31 23.70
C LYS A 369 4.58 37.56 23.79
N LEU A 370 4.64 38.20 24.96
CA LEU A 370 5.46 39.39 25.18
C LEU A 370 6.96 39.07 25.04
N GLU A 371 7.41 37.94 25.59
CA GLU A 371 8.80 37.48 25.47
C GLU A 371 9.18 37.21 24.01
N LEU A 372 8.29 36.57 23.23
CA LEU A 372 8.46 36.33 21.80
C LEU A 372 8.42 37.62 20.97
N GLU A 373 7.55 38.57 21.29
CA GLU A 373 7.52 39.88 20.63
C GLU A 373 8.80 40.66 20.92
N THR A 374 9.28 40.61 22.16
CA THR A 374 10.53 41.26 22.57
C THR A 374 11.73 40.63 21.87
N SER A 375 11.81 39.30 21.81
CA SER A 375 12.91 38.61 21.12
C SER A 375 12.90 38.90 19.62
N LYS A 376 11.72 38.95 18.99
CA LYS A 376 11.57 39.39 17.58
C LYS A 376 12.05 40.82 17.39
N GLN A 377 11.63 41.77 18.24
CA GLN A 377 12.08 43.16 18.17
C GLN A 377 13.60 43.28 18.34
N ILE A 378 14.20 42.52 19.27
CA ILE A 378 15.65 42.50 19.46
C ILE A 378 16.35 41.97 18.20
N ALA A 379 15.84 40.88 17.62
CA ALA A 379 16.39 40.31 16.38
C ALA A 379 16.26 41.28 15.18
N GLU A 380 15.13 42.00 15.06
CA GLU A 380 14.91 43.02 14.04
C GLU A 380 15.81 44.25 14.20
N LEU A 381 16.12 44.64 15.44
CA LEU A 381 17.00 45.77 15.74
C LEU A 381 18.49 45.40 15.74
N ALA A 382 18.83 44.11 15.66
CA ALA A 382 20.21 43.65 15.65
C ALA A 382 20.97 44.22 14.43
N PRO A 383 22.25 44.61 14.60
CA PRO A 383 23.06 45.15 13.51
C PRO A 383 23.43 44.05 12.51
N VAL A 384 23.23 44.33 11.22
CA VAL A 384 23.67 43.46 10.13
C VAL A 384 25.14 43.68 9.80
N ARG A 385 25.87 42.61 9.49
CA ARG A 385 27.28 42.63 9.07
C ARG A 385 27.42 41.92 7.73
N LEU A 386 28.40 42.33 6.93
CA LEU A 386 28.75 41.65 5.68
C LEU A 386 29.85 40.64 5.97
N ASP A 387 29.68 39.41 5.49
CA ASP A 387 30.68 38.35 5.53
C ASP A 387 30.84 37.73 4.13
N ILE A 388 32.04 37.22 3.84
CA ILE A 388 32.40 36.60 2.57
C ILE A 388 32.86 35.17 2.84
N ILE A 389 32.10 34.21 2.33
CA ILE A 389 32.34 32.78 2.52
C ILE A 389 32.84 32.18 1.21
N GLN A 390 33.97 31.47 1.26
CA GLN A 390 34.52 30.77 0.10
C GLN A 390 33.96 29.33 0.01
N VAL A 391 33.56 28.90 -1.18
CA VAL A 391 33.03 27.55 -1.46
C VAL A 391 34.03 26.78 -2.34
N ASN A 392 34.31 25.52 -2.02
CA ASN A 392 35.41 24.76 -2.64
C ASN A 392 34.96 23.65 -3.59
N TYR A 393 33.94 22.88 -3.23
CA TYR A 393 33.43 21.72 -3.95
C TYR A 393 32.10 22.02 -4.66
N ALA A 394 31.19 22.75 -4.00
CA ALA A 394 29.91 23.17 -4.57
C ALA A 394 30.03 24.48 -5.38
N LYS A 395 29.06 24.74 -6.26
CA LYS A 395 28.95 26.03 -6.95
C LYS A 395 28.27 27.04 -6.04
N ALA A 396 28.88 28.22 -5.85
CA ALA A 396 28.33 29.27 -5.01
C ALA A 396 26.92 29.71 -5.42
N ALA A 397 26.60 29.71 -6.73
CA ALA A 397 25.26 30.06 -7.22
C ALA A 397 24.18 29.06 -6.77
N ASP A 398 24.48 27.76 -6.78
CA ASP A 398 23.54 26.72 -6.36
C ASP A 398 23.29 26.80 -4.85
N VAL A 399 24.34 27.07 -4.07
CA VAL A 399 24.24 27.29 -2.63
C VAL A 399 23.41 28.52 -2.29
N VAL A 400 23.61 29.65 -3.00
CA VAL A 400 22.79 30.85 -2.82
C VAL A 400 21.32 30.58 -3.13
N ALA A 401 21.02 29.80 -4.17
CA ALA A 401 19.65 29.41 -4.48
C ALA A 401 19.01 28.58 -3.35
N LEU A 402 19.77 27.70 -2.70
CA LEU A 402 19.30 26.95 -1.52
C LEU A 402 19.05 27.87 -0.31
N ILE A 403 19.94 28.83 -0.05
CA ILE A 403 19.76 29.79 1.06
C ILE A 403 18.55 30.69 0.79
N GLN A 404 18.32 31.13 -0.45
CA GLN A 404 17.16 31.96 -0.81
C GLN A 404 15.84 31.19 -0.80
N ALA A 405 15.86 29.87 -0.96
CA ALA A 405 14.66 29.04 -0.88
C ALA A 405 14.12 28.92 0.55
N ASP A 406 14.96 29.18 1.56
CA ASP A 406 14.58 29.19 2.97
C ASP A 406 14.42 30.64 3.47
N GLU A 407 13.17 31.09 3.56
CA GLU A 407 12.83 32.44 4.02
C GLU A 407 13.23 32.71 5.48
N GLU A 408 13.54 31.68 6.28
CA GLU A 408 13.96 31.83 7.67
C GLU A 408 15.46 32.13 7.83
N LEU A 409 16.27 31.84 6.80
CA LEU A 409 17.72 32.05 6.83
C LEU A 409 18.14 33.49 6.51
N ILE A 410 17.31 34.23 5.76
CA ILE A 410 17.60 35.60 5.35
C ILE A 410 16.51 36.53 5.86
N SER A 411 16.87 37.47 6.73
CA SER A 411 15.93 38.48 7.20
C SER A 411 15.52 39.43 6.06
N SER A 412 14.45 40.20 6.25
CA SER A 412 14.01 41.24 5.30
C SER A 412 15.07 42.30 4.99
N ARG A 413 16.06 42.49 5.88
CA ARG A 413 17.20 43.41 5.70
C ARG A 413 18.46 42.70 5.18
N GLY A 414 18.42 41.37 5.12
CA GLY A 414 19.52 40.53 4.69
C GLY A 414 19.75 40.64 3.18
N PHE A 415 20.98 40.35 2.77
CA PHE A 415 21.34 40.31 1.35
C PHE A 415 22.29 39.15 1.11
N VAL A 416 21.99 38.32 0.11
CA VAL A 416 22.88 37.24 -0.31
C VAL A 416 23.17 37.37 -1.80
N SER A 417 24.43 37.17 -2.18
CA SER A 417 24.85 37.15 -3.58
C SER A 417 26.07 36.26 -3.75
N SER A 418 26.18 35.62 -4.91
CA SER A 418 27.36 34.83 -5.29
C SER A 418 28.23 35.61 -6.28
N ASP A 419 29.55 35.59 -6.09
CA ASP A 419 30.52 35.98 -7.12
C ASP A 419 31.04 34.72 -7.82
N ALA A 420 30.62 34.54 -9.08
CA ALA A 420 31.01 33.39 -9.90
C ALA A 420 32.51 33.37 -10.26
N ARG A 421 33.18 34.53 -10.28
CA ARG A 421 34.61 34.61 -10.65
C ARG A 421 35.49 34.05 -9.53
N THR A 422 35.10 34.25 -8.28
CA THR A 422 35.86 33.80 -7.10
C THR A 422 35.24 32.61 -6.38
N ASN A 423 34.08 32.13 -6.85
CA ASN A 423 33.25 31.12 -6.18
C ASN A 423 33.03 31.43 -4.69
N THR A 424 32.73 32.70 -4.40
CA THR A 424 32.46 33.18 -3.04
C THR A 424 30.99 33.59 -2.90
N ILE A 425 30.49 33.50 -1.68
CA ILE A 425 29.16 33.94 -1.28
C ILE A 425 29.33 35.17 -0.38
N SER A 426 28.75 36.28 -0.77
CA SER A 426 28.64 37.48 0.06
C SER A 426 27.29 37.48 0.77
N VAL A 427 27.30 37.45 2.10
CA VAL A 427 26.10 37.43 2.92
C VAL A 427 26.13 38.64 3.84
N ARG A 428 25.05 39.42 3.85
CA ARG A 428 24.81 40.46 4.83
C ARG A 428 23.67 40.00 5.74
N GLU A 429 23.97 39.72 6.99
CA GLU A 429 22.96 39.35 7.98
C GLU A 429 23.39 39.68 9.43
N THR A 430 22.52 39.41 10.39
CA THR A 430 22.82 39.39 11.82
C THR A 430 23.88 38.34 12.16
N ALA A 431 24.59 38.53 13.27
CA ALA A 431 25.71 37.68 13.65
C ALA A 431 25.30 36.20 13.81
N ASP A 432 24.16 35.94 14.43
CA ASP A 432 23.65 34.60 14.69
C ASP A 432 23.31 33.88 13.38
N LYS A 433 22.62 34.57 12.45
CA LYS A 433 22.28 34.04 11.13
C LYS A 433 23.49 33.82 10.24
N LEU A 434 24.51 34.69 10.31
CA LEU A 434 25.77 34.48 9.59
C LEU A 434 26.50 33.20 10.06
N GLU A 435 26.47 32.91 11.36
CA GLU A 435 27.07 31.69 11.90
C GLU A 435 26.29 30.44 11.45
N GLU A 436 24.96 30.50 11.48
CA GLU A 436 24.07 29.45 10.96
C GLU A 436 24.35 29.17 9.47
N ILE A 437 24.36 30.22 8.64
CA ILE A 437 24.67 30.10 7.21
C ILE A 437 26.06 29.51 6.99
N ARG A 438 27.07 29.92 7.76
CA ARG A 438 28.42 29.35 7.64
C ARG A 438 28.42 27.85 7.91
N ARG A 439 27.73 27.37 8.95
CA ARG A 439 27.61 25.93 9.26
C ARG A 439 26.92 25.17 8.15
N LEU A 440 25.84 25.73 7.59
CA LEU A 440 25.11 25.12 6.47
C LEU A 440 25.98 25.02 5.21
N VAL A 441 26.67 26.11 4.84
CA VAL A 441 27.58 26.11 3.70
C VAL A 441 28.66 25.05 3.86
N THR A 442 29.26 24.91 5.04
CA THR A 442 30.26 23.85 5.29
C THR A 442 29.69 22.43 5.21
N THR A 443 28.40 22.25 5.50
CA THR A 443 27.74 20.94 5.43
C THR A 443 27.41 20.58 3.98
N TRP A 444 27.06 21.56 3.14
CA TRP A 444 26.75 21.35 1.73
C TRP A 444 27.99 21.31 0.83
N ASP A 445 29.08 21.95 1.23
CA ASP A 445 30.35 21.99 0.50
C ASP A 445 31.15 20.68 0.67
N VAL A 446 30.58 19.56 0.23
CA VAL A 446 31.19 18.23 0.31
C VAL A 446 31.50 17.65 -1.08
N PRO A 447 32.59 16.88 -1.22
CA PRO A 447 32.96 16.27 -2.50
C PRO A 447 31.95 15.18 -2.90
N VAL A 448 31.53 15.21 -4.16
CA VAL A 448 30.66 14.17 -4.74
C VAL A 448 31.43 12.86 -4.96
N ARG A 449 30.82 11.72 -4.62
CA ARG A 449 31.39 10.39 -4.90
C ARG A 449 31.18 10.04 -6.37
N GLN A 450 32.24 9.61 -7.03
CA GLN A 450 32.14 9.11 -8.40
C GLN A 450 31.60 7.68 -8.39
N VAL A 451 30.63 7.38 -9.24
CA VAL A 451 30.11 6.03 -9.47
C VAL A 451 30.37 5.61 -10.91
N SER A 452 30.85 4.38 -11.09
CA SER A 452 31.02 3.76 -12.40
C SER A 452 29.80 2.91 -12.72
N ILE A 453 29.19 3.14 -13.88
CA ILE A 453 28.06 2.35 -14.37
C ILE A 453 28.57 1.46 -15.50
N GLU A 454 28.62 0.16 -15.24
CA GLU A 454 28.97 -0.85 -16.24
C GLU A 454 27.70 -1.51 -16.78
N ALA A 455 27.47 -1.40 -18.10
CA ALA A 455 26.38 -2.10 -18.78
C ALA A 455 26.97 -3.20 -19.67
N ARG A 456 26.65 -4.46 -19.37
CA ARG A 456 27.05 -5.61 -20.19
C ARG A 456 25.89 -6.08 -21.05
N ILE A 457 25.96 -5.84 -22.36
CA ILE A 457 24.97 -6.33 -23.32
C ILE A 457 25.49 -7.64 -23.92
N VAL A 458 24.76 -8.74 -23.75
CA VAL A 458 25.09 -10.03 -24.35
C VAL A 458 24.06 -10.36 -25.43
N ARG A 459 24.55 -10.60 -26.66
CA ARG A 459 23.72 -10.98 -27.81
C ARG A 459 24.12 -12.40 -28.25
N ALA A 460 23.19 -13.35 -28.13
CA ALA A 460 23.36 -14.69 -28.67
C ALA A 460 22.63 -14.82 -30.02
N GLN A 461 23.27 -15.47 -31.00
CA GLN A 461 22.63 -15.86 -32.26
C GLN A 461 22.88 -17.36 -32.46
N THR A 462 21.81 -18.13 -32.65
CA THR A 462 21.86 -19.56 -32.98
C THR A 462 21.40 -19.77 -34.41
N ASN A 463 22.34 -19.95 -35.33
CA ASN A 463 22.08 -20.50 -36.66
C ASN A 463 22.73 -21.88 -36.74
N VAL A 464 21.94 -22.92 -36.46
CA VAL A 464 22.34 -24.31 -36.65
C VAL A 464 21.90 -24.73 -38.06
N ALA A 465 22.84 -25.14 -38.90
CA ALA A 465 22.56 -25.78 -40.19
C ALA A 465 22.81 -27.29 -40.02
N GLU A 466 21.82 -28.09 -40.40
CA GLU A 466 21.81 -29.55 -40.29
C GLU A 466 21.92 -30.15 -41.70
N ASP A 467 23.06 -30.77 -42.02
CA ASP A 467 23.27 -31.54 -43.26
C ASP A 467 23.71 -32.97 -42.85
N ILE A 468 22.73 -33.87 -42.69
CA ILE A 468 22.96 -35.30 -42.51
C ILE A 468 22.37 -36.03 -43.73
N GLY A 469 23.21 -36.81 -44.42
CA GLY A 469 22.80 -37.71 -45.51
C GLY A 469 23.58 -39.02 -45.46
N VAL A 470 22.95 -40.14 -45.82
CA VAL A 470 23.56 -41.48 -45.83
C VAL A 470 23.86 -41.91 -47.27
N ARG A 471 25.07 -42.43 -47.50
CA ARG A 471 25.53 -42.91 -48.81
C ARG A 471 25.65 -44.44 -48.78
N TRP A 472 25.06 -45.13 -49.76
CA TRP A 472 25.07 -46.59 -49.87
C TRP A 472 25.57 -47.05 -51.25
N GLY A 473 26.30 -48.17 -51.32
CA GLY A 473 26.76 -48.80 -52.56
C GLY A 473 27.10 -50.29 -52.38
N GLY A 474 27.06 -51.06 -53.48
CA GLY A 474 27.35 -52.49 -53.50
C GLY A 474 27.78 -52.99 -54.90
N ALA A 475 28.42 -54.16 -54.94
CA ALA A 475 28.96 -54.78 -56.16
C ALA A 475 28.59 -56.27 -56.21
N ALA A 476 28.32 -56.79 -57.41
CA ALA A 476 28.10 -58.22 -57.67
C ALA A 476 29.02 -58.71 -58.79
N TYR A 477 29.57 -59.92 -58.62
CA TYR A 477 30.46 -60.58 -59.59
C TYR A 477 29.78 -61.84 -60.16
N ASN A 478 30.01 -62.11 -61.45
CA ASN A 478 29.60 -63.37 -62.07
C ASN A 478 30.78 -64.34 -62.06
N VAL A 479 30.57 -65.60 -61.67
CA VAL A 479 31.69 -66.52 -61.33
C VAL A 479 32.28 -67.21 -62.56
N ASP A 480 31.56 -67.22 -63.69
CA ASP A 480 32.00 -67.87 -64.94
C ASP A 480 32.41 -66.87 -66.05
N GLY A 481 32.57 -65.58 -65.73
CA GLY A 481 33.06 -64.54 -66.64
C GLY A 481 33.48 -63.26 -65.91
N ASP A 482 34.46 -62.54 -66.44
CA ASP A 482 35.21 -61.45 -65.78
C ASP A 482 34.44 -60.10 -65.63
N ASP A 483 33.10 -60.15 -65.65
CA ASP A 483 32.22 -58.97 -65.61
C ASP A 483 31.70 -58.69 -64.18
N VAL A 484 31.94 -57.46 -63.71
CA VAL A 484 31.47 -56.94 -62.41
C VAL A 484 30.41 -55.85 -62.63
N VAL A 485 29.28 -55.96 -61.93
CA VAL A 485 28.20 -54.97 -61.93
C VAL A 485 28.15 -54.27 -60.57
N THR A 486 28.22 -52.93 -60.56
CA THR A 486 28.17 -52.09 -59.35
C THR A 486 26.92 -51.21 -59.34
N ILE A 487 26.31 -51.01 -58.16
CA ILE A 487 25.12 -50.18 -57.95
C ILE A 487 25.31 -49.35 -56.67
N GLY A 488 25.05 -48.04 -56.71
CA GLY A 488 25.25 -47.15 -55.58
C GLY A 488 24.61 -45.78 -55.78
N GLY A 489 24.30 -45.10 -54.67
CA GLY A 489 23.55 -43.84 -54.64
C GLY A 489 24.36 -42.59 -54.99
N SER A 490 25.66 -42.73 -55.23
CA SER A 490 26.51 -41.67 -55.80
C SER A 490 27.69 -42.26 -56.56
N LEU A 491 28.27 -41.46 -57.45
CA LEU A 491 29.51 -41.80 -58.15
C LEU A 491 30.65 -42.22 -57.21
N GLY A 492 30.78 -41.55 -56.06
CA GLY A 492 31.78 -41.93 -55.05
C GLY A 492 31.55 -43.33 -54.47
N THR A 493 30.31 -43.68 -54.11
CA THR A 493 30.00 -45.02 -53.60
C THR A 493 30.13 -46.12 -54.65
N LEU A 494 29.89 -45.79 -55.93
CA LEU A 494 30.12 -46.72 -57.03
C LEU A 494 31.62 -46.98 -57.23
N GLN A 495 32.45 -45.96 -57.08
CA GLN A 495 33.89 -46.08 -57.18
C GLN A 495 34.49 -46.88 -56.02
N GLU A 496 34.02 -46.64 -54.79
CA GLU A 496 34.43 -47.44 -53.62
C GLU A 496 34.01 -48.91 -53.75
N ALA A 497 32.78 -49.19 -54.21
CA ALA A 497 32.32 -50.55 -54.46
C ALA A 497 33.12 -51.25 -55.57
N ARG A 498 33.58 -50.49 -56.57
CA ARG A 498 34.44 -50.97 -57.65
C ARG A 498 35.85 -51.28 -57.17
N ASP A 499 36.45 -50.41 -56.36
CA ASP A 499 37.78 -50.61 -55.79
C ASP A 499 37.80 -51.84 -54.87
N ALA A 500 36.72 -52.08 -54.12
CA ALA A 500 36.55 -53.30 -53.34
C ALA A 500 36.37 -54.58 -54.19
N ALA A 501 35.90 -54.47 -55.45
CA ALA A 501 35.58 -55.59 -56.31
C ALA A 501 36.71 -56.03 -57.27
N GLY A 502 37.89 -55.38 -57.23
CA GLY A 502 39.12 -55.90 -57.83
C GLY A 502 39.14 -56.05 -59.36
N GLY A 503 39.35 -54.95 -60.09
CA GLY A 503 40.20 -54.94 -61.30
C GLY A 503 39.79 -55.72 -62.57
N GLY A 504 38.50 -55.93 -62.86
CA GLY A 504 38.01 -56.49 -64.15
C GLY A 504 37.54 -55.42 -65.15
N SER A 505 37.09 -55.76 -66.36
CA SER A 505 36.50 -54.81 -67.33
C SER A 505 35.02 -54.53 -67.01
N TYR A 506 34.53 -53.28 -67.22
CA TYR A 506 33.28 -52.81 -66.61
C TYR A 506 32.22 -52.36 -67.62
N HIS A 507 30.96 -52.66 -67.32
CA HIS A 507 29.79 -52.08 -67.96
C HIS A 507 29.02 -51.19 -66.99
N PHE A 508 28.83 -49.92 -67.37
CA PHE A 508 28.18 -48.89 -66.55
C PHE A 508 26.70 -48.78 -66.88
N LEU A 509 25.87 -48.86 -65.85
CA LEU A 509 24.46 -48.43 -65.89
C LEU A 509 24.28 -47.33 -64.85
N PRO A 510 24.47 -46.04 -65.21
CA PRO A 510 24.15 -44.95 -64.30
C PRO A 510 22.62 -44.90 -64.09
N GLY A 511 22.16 -45.44 -62.98
CA GLY A 511 20.81 -45.22 -62.47
C GLY A 511 20.67 -43.76 -62.05
N CYS A 512 19.84 -43.01 -62.76
CA CYS A 512 19.47 -41.65 -62.43
C CYS A 512 18.51 -41.67 -61.23
N LEU A 513 18.98 -41.22 -60.06
CA LEU A 513 18.27 -40.83 -58.84
C LEU A 513 19.39 -40.26 -57.95
N GLY A 514 19.57 -38.95 -57.75
CA GLY A 514 18.61 -37.96 -57.30
C GLY A 514 19.06 -37.52 -55.90
N CYS A 515 19.35 -36.23 -55.76
CA CYS A 515 19.14 -35.38 -54.57
C CYS A 515 19.54 -33.95 -54.95
#